data_AF-A0A7Y7TGB7-F1
#
_entry.id   AF-A0A7Y7TGB7-F1
#
_cell.length_a   1.000
_cell.length_b   1.000
_cell.length_c   1.000
_cell.angle_alpha   90.00
_cell.angle_beta   90.00
_cell.angle_gamma   90.00
#
_symmetry.space_group_name_H-M   'P 1'
#
loop_
_entity.id
_entity.type
_entity.pdbx_description
1 polymer ?
#
loop_
_entity_poly.entity_id
_entity_poly.type
_entity_poly.pdbx_seq_one_letter_code
_entity_poly.pdbx_strand_id
1 'polypeptide(L)' 'MSLIIYLIGFAFVIGGIGWALVVAGLSTIYVMISVIILVGIAILTGVTRTRTKD' A
#
# COMPACT_ATOMS: atom_id res chain seq x y z
N MET A 1 17.46 6.30 -4.51
CA MET A 1 16.31 5.59 -5.12
C MET A 1 15.09 6.49 -4.94
N SER A 2 14.44 6.93 -6.02
CA SER A 2 13.42 7.99 -5.95
C SER A 2 12.19 7.55 -5.13
N LEU A 3 11.77 8.37 -4.16
CA LEU A 3 10.56 8.16 -3.37
C LEU A 3 9.30 8.03 -4.23
N ILE A 4 9.28 8.73 -5.37
CA ILE A 4 8.17 8.68 -6.33
C ILE A 4 8.01 7.27 -6.89
N ILE A 5 9.10 6.61 -7.28
CA ILE A 5 9.07 5.23 -7.80
C ILE A 5 8.58 4.26 -6.72
N TYR A 6 8.99 4.50 -5.46
CA TYR A 6 8.51 3.72 -4.32
C TYR A 6 7.00 3.88 -4.09
N LEU A 7 6.47 5.11 -4.11
CA LEU A 7 5.05 5.37 -3.96
C LEU A 7 4.23 4.75 -5.10
N ILE A 8 4.71 4.84 -6.33
CA ILE A 8 4.08 4.22 -7.50
C ILE A 8 4.03 2.69 -7.31
N GLY A 9 5.16 2.06 -6.94
CA GLY A 9 5.19 0.63 -6.67
C GLY A 9 4.20 0.21 -5.58
N PHE A 10 4.09 1.00 -4.51
CA PHE A 10 3.12 0.73 -3.45
C PHE A 10 1.68 0.90 -3.90
N ALA A 11 1.37 1.89 -4.75
CA ALA A 11 0.04 2.06 -5.33
C ALA A 11 -0.38 0.84 -6.16
N PHE A 12 0.55 0.26 -6.95
CA PHE A 12 0.30 -0.98 -7.68
C PHE A 12 0.05 -2.17 -6.75
N VAL A 13 0.80 -2.29 -5.65
CA VAL A 13 0.60 -3.37 -4.67
C VAL A 13 -0.77 -3.25 -4.00
N ILE A 14 -1.14 -2.05 -3.55
CA ILE A 14 -2.43 -1.79 -2.90
C ILE A 14 -3.59 -2.06 -3.88
N GLY A 15 -3.50 -1.52 -5.09
CA GLY A 15 -4.51 -1.73 -6.13
C GLY A 15 -4.64 -3.20 -6.55
N GLY A 16 -3.52 -3.89 -6.70
CA GLY A 16 -3.49 -5.31 -7.06
C GLY A 16 -4.12 -6.21 -5.99
N ILE A 17 -3.79 -5.99 -4.71
CA ILE A 17 -4.38 -6.73 -3.60
C ILE A 17 -5.87 -6.40 -3.48
N GLY A 18 -6.25 -5.13 -3.57
CA GLY A 18 -7.65 -4.72 -3.56
C GLY A 18 -8.46 -5.40 -4.66
N TRP A 19 -7.95 -5.41 -5.90
CA TRP A 19 -8.61 -6.10 -7.02
C TRP A 19 -8.68 -7.62 -6.78
N ALA A 20 -7.59 -8.25 -6.34
CA ALA A 20 -7.59 -9.68 -6.06
C ALA A 20 -8.67 -10.08 -5.04
N LEU A 21 -8.87 -9.28 -3.98
CA LEU A 21 -9.89 -9.54 -2.96
C LEU A 21 -11.31 -9.32 -3.48
N VAL A 22 -11.52 -8.34 -4.37
CA VAL A 22 -12.81 -8.14 -5.05
C VAL A 22 -13.12 -9.32 -5.97
N VAL A 23 -12.15 -9.79 -6.75
CA VAL A 23 -12.32 -10.97 -7.65
C VAL A 23 -12.54 -12.26 -6.84
N ALA A 24 -11.94 -12.37 -5.66
CA ALA A 24 -12.18 -13.47 -4.73
C ALA A 24 -13.58 -13.46 -4.11
N GLY A 25 -14.42 -12.45 -4.39
CA GLY A 25 -15.79 -12.36 -3.88
C GLY A 25 -15.88 -12.01 -2.40
N LEU A 26 -14.83 -11.45 -1.81
CA LEU A 26 -14.84 -11.04 -0.41
C LEU A 26 -15.72 -9.80 -0.21
N SER A 27 -16.30 -9.69 0.99
CA SER A 27 -17.07 -8.50 1.36
C SER A 27 -16.21 -7.23 1.23
N THR A 28 -16.79 -6.18 0.64
CA THR A 28 -16.16 -4.87 0.46
C THR A 28 -15.56 -4.31 1.75
N ILE A 29 -16.13 -4.65 2.90
CA ILE A 29 -15.60 -4.25 4.22
C ILE A 29 -14.18 -4.80 4.42
N TYR A 30 -13.93 -6.07 4.10
CA TYR A 30 -12.61 -6.68 4.23
C TYR A 30 -11.61 -6.13 3.20
N VAL A 31 -12.07 -5.78 2.01
CA VAL A 31 -11.26 -5.09 1.00
C VAL A 31 -10.82 -3.72 1.50
N MET A 32 -11.72 -2.95 2.10
CA MET A 32 -11.36 -1.63 2.67
C MET A 32 -10.38 -1.75 3.83
N ILE A 33 -10.61 -2.69 4.75
CA ILE A 33 -9.71 -2.91 5.90
C ILE A 33 -8.30 -3.23 5.42
N SER A 34 -8.16 -4.16 4.48
CA SER A 34 -6.85 -4.56 3.94
C SER A 34 -6.16 -3.41 3.18
N VAL A 35 -6.89 -2.64 2.37
CA VAL A 35 -6.35 -1.46 1.69
C VAL A 35 -5.83 -0.42 2.70
N ILE A 36 -6.58 -0.12 3.76
CA ILE A 36 -6.17 0.85 4.80
C ILE A 36 -4.90 0.38 5.50
N ILE A 37 -4.81 -0.91 5.86
CA ILE A 37 -3.61 -1.48 6.48
C ILE A 37 -2.40 -1.32 5.56
N LEU A 38 -2.54 -1.65 4.27
CA LEU A 38 -1.44 -1.54 3.31
C LEU A 38 -0.99 -0.10 3.09
N VAL A 39 -1.93 0.85 3.07
CA VAL A 39 -1.62 2.29 3.01
C VAL A 39 -0.82 2.72 4.25
N GLY A 40 -1.21 2.28 5.45
CA GLY A 40 -0.45 2.55 6.68
C GLY A 40 0.99 2.04 6.60
N ILE A 41 1.18 0.81 6.10
CA ILE A 41 2.51 0.23 5.90
C ILE A 41 3.32 1.03 4.87
N ALA A 42 2.68 1.48 3.78
CA ALA A 42 3.31 2.30 2.75
C ALA A 42 3.86 3.61 3.33
N ILE A 43 3.09 4.25 4.22
CA ILE A 43 3.48 5.50 4.86
C ILE A 43 4.65 5.26 5.82
N LEU A 44 4.54 4.27 6.72
CA LEU A 44 5.59 3.96 7.70
C LEU A 44 6.92 3.60 7.02
N THR A 45 6.84 2.82 5.95
CA THR A 45 8.00 2.39 5.16
C THR A 45 8.54 3.53 4.29
N GLY A 46 7.68 4.44 3.82
CA GLY A 46 8.08 5.67 3.13
C GLY A 46 8.84 6.62 4.06
N VAL A 47 8.34 6.85 5.27
CA VAL A 47 8.93 7.75 6.27
C VAL A 47 10.33 7.28 6.69
N THR A 48 10.51 5.96 6.90
CA THR A 48 11.83 5.38 7.20
C THR A 48 12.82 5.55 6.05
N ARG A 49 12.34 5.55 4.80
CA ARG A 49 13.17 5.82 3.62
C ARG A 49 13.51 7.29 3.43
N THR A 50 12.68 8.21 3.93
CA THR A 50 12.94 9.66 3.93
C THR A 50 13.72 10.16 5.12
N ARG A 51 13.88 9.36 6.20
CA ARG A 51 14.91 9.63 7.21
C ARG A 51 16.28 9.45 6.57
N THR A 52 16.75 10.52 5.92
CA THR A 52 18.17 10.80 5.83
C THR A 52 18.75 10.58 7.23
N LYS A 53 19.84 9.81 7.31
CA LYS A 53 20.59 9.61 8.56
C LYS A 53 20.84 10.99 9.17
N ASP A 54 20.23 11.26 10.32
CA ASP A 54 20.84 12.14 11.32
C ASP A 54 22.17 11.49 11.74
#